data_AF-A0A377PP61-F1
#
_entry.id   AF-A0A377PP61-F1
#
_cell.length_a   1.000
_cell.length_b   1.000
_cell.length_c   1.000
_cell.angle_alpha   90.00
_cell.angle_beta   90.00
_cell.angle_gamma   90.00
#
_symmetry.space_group_name_H-M   'P 1'
#
loop_
_entity.id
_entity.type
_entity.pdbx_description
1 polymer ?
#
loop_
_entity_poly.entity_id
_entity_poly.type
_entity_poly.pdbx_seq_one_letter_code
_entity_poly.pdbx_strand_id
1 'polypeptide(L)'
;MVKNKAIAKRIGYPVIIKASGGGGGRGMRVVRGDKDLEQSIIMTKAEAKAAFNNDMVYMEKYLENPRHIEIQVLADGQGNAIYLG
;
A
#
# COMPACT_ATOMS: atom_id res chain seq x y z
N MET A 1 -0.42 19.01 -3.38
CA MET A 1 0.57 18.10 -4.02
C MET A 1 2.02 18.21 -3.56
N VAL A 2 2.55 19.39 -3.20
CA VAL A 2 3.98 19.58 -2.84
C VAL A 2 4.49 18.58 -1.81
N LYS A 3 3.75 18.41 -0.69
CA LYS A 3 4.10 17.45 0.37
C LYS A 3 4.20 16.00 -0.14
N ASN A 4 3.27 15.58 -0.99
CA ASN A 4 3.26 14.21 -1.52
C ASN A 4 4.42 13.97 -2.47
N LYS A 5 4.79 14.94 -3.30
CA LYS A 5 6.00 14.87 -4.15
C LYS A 5 7.27 14.78 -3.30
N ALA A 6 7.37 15.55 -2.22
CA ALA A 6 8.51 15.47 -1.30
C ALA A 6 8.61 14.09 -0.61
N ILE A 7 7.47 13.53 -0.17
CA ILE A 7 7.41 12.18 0.40
C ILE A 7 7.83 11.13 -0.63
N ALA A 8 7.31 11.21 -1.86
CA ALA A 8 7.65 10.28 -2.93
C ALA A 8 9.13 10.33 -3.30
N LYS A 9 9.74 11.52 -3.35
CA LYS A 9 11.18 11.69 -3.55
C LYS A 9 12.01 11.15 -2.40
N ARG A 10 11.55 11.33 -1.15
CA ARG A 10 12.20 10.79 0.04
C ARG A 10 12.17 9.27 0.10
N ILE A 11 11.05 8.64 -0.32
CA ILE A 11 10.94 7.18 -0.45
C ILE A 11 11.78 6.68 -1.65
N GLY A 12 11.80 7.47 -2.73
CA GLY A 12 12.46 7.17 -4.00
C GLY A 12 11.56 6.36 -4.93
N TYR A 13 11.41 6.83 -6.17
CA TYR A 13 10.65 6.11 -7.20
C TYR A 13 11.35 4.79 -7.63
N PRO A 14 10.60 3.77 -8.12
CA PRO A 14 9.14 3.72 -8.13
C PRO A 14 8.56 3.57 -6.72
N VAL A 15 7.36 4.11 -6.53
CA VAL A 15 6.57 3.99 -5.30
C VAL A 15 5.25 3.28 -5.62
N ILE A 16 4.61 2.69 -4.61
CA ILE A 16 3.26 2.14 -4.73
C ILE A 16 2.34 2.89 -3.77
N ILE A 17 1.19 3.33 -4.28
CA ILE A 17 0.11 3.91 -3.48
C ILE A 17 -0.87 2.80 -3.16
N LYS A 18 -1.27 2.66 -1.89
CA LYS A 18 -2.14 1.58 -1.41
C LYS A 18 -3.25 2.13 -0.52
N ALA A 19 -4.45 1.57 -0.65
CA ALA A 19 -5.57 1.83 0.24
C ALA A 19 -5.27 1.34 1.66
N SER A 20 -5.53 2.17 2.67
CA SER A 20 -5.25 1.84 4.08
C SER A 20 -6.15 0.73 4.64
N GLY A 21 -7.40 0.67 4.18
CA GLY A 21 -8.36 -0.38 4.57
C GLY A 21 -8.50 -1.49 3.51
N GLY A 22 -7.56 -1.56 2.55
CA GLY A 22 -7.69 -2.45 1.40
C GLY A 22 -7.34 -3.91 1.68
N GLY A 23 -7.83 -4.79 0.80
CA GLY A 23 -7.55 -6.23 0.79
C GLY A 23 -7.90 -6.83 -0.58
N GLY A 24 -7.42 -8.05 -0.87
CA GLY A 24 -7.75 -8.77 -2.11
C GLY A 24 -7.14 -8.19 -3.39
N GLY A 25 -6.02 -7.46 -3.30
CA GLY A 25 -5.30 -6.93 -4.46
C GLY A 25 -5.90 -5.67 -5.11
N ARG A 26 -6.90 -5.05 -4.48
CA ARG A 26 -7.56 -3.82 -4.96
C ARG A 26 -7.03 -2.57 -4.28
N GLY A 27 -7.21 -1.41 -4.92
CA GLY A 27 -6.82 -0.12 -4.35
C GLY A 27 -5.31 0.06 -4.26
N MET A 28 -4.55 -0.38 -5.26
CA MET A 28 -3.12 -0.14 -5.34
C MET A 28 -2.66 0.28 -6.74
N ARG A 29 -1.70 1.21 -6.83
CA ARG A 29 -1.13 1.72 -8.09
C ARG A 29 0.37 1.99 -7.96
N VAL A 30 1.15 1.50 -8.92
CA VAL A 30 2.59 1.78 -9.01
C VAL A 30 2.79 3.11 -9.73
N VAL A 31 3.66 3.96 -9.20
CA VAL A 31 3.98 5.29 -9.71
C VAL A 31 5.49 5.36 -9.96
N ARG A 32 5.89 5.69 -11.20
CA ARG A 32 7.29 5.72 -11.63
C ARG A 32 7.91 7.13 -11.63
N GLY A 33 7.12 8.17 -11.45
CA GLY A 33 7.63 9.54 -11.33
C GLY A 33 6.59 10.59 -10.94
N ASP A 34 7.05 11.84 -10.82
CA ASP A 34 6.24 12.99 -10.36
C ASP A 34 5.00 13.26 -11.23
N LYS A 35 5.06 12.94 -12.54
CA LYS A 35 4.00 13.21 -13.52
C LYS A 35 2.72 12.41 -13.23
N ASP A 36 2.87 11.16 -12.79
CA ASP A 36 1.75 10.24 -12.59
C ASP A 36 1.23 10.24 -11.15
N LEU A 37 1.95 10.91 -10.23
CA LEU A 37 1.69 10.82 -8.79
C LEU A 37 0.29 11.30 -8.40
N GLU A 38 -0.09 12.49 -8.86
CA GLU A 38 -1.35 13.12 -8.45
C GLU A 38 -2.57 12.32 -8.92
N GLN A 39 -2.60 11.98 -10.22
CA GLN A 39 -3.64 11.14 -10.81
C GLN A 39 -3.74 9.79 -10.08
N SER A 40 -2.61 9.15 -9.78
CA SER A 40 -2.59 7.86 -9.10
C SER A 40 -3.12 7.93 -7.67
N ILE A 41 -2.85 9.02 -6.94
CA ILE A 41 -3.44 9.26 -5.61
C ILE A 41 -4.95 9.39 -5.75
N ILE A 42 -5.44 10.26 -6.64
CA ILE A 42 -6.88 10.52 -6.81
C ILE A 42 -7.63 9.23 -7.15
N MET A 43 -7.15 8.48 -8.13
CA MET A 43 -7.78 7.22 -8.55
C MET A 43 -7.78 6.18 -7.42
N THR A 44 -6.69 6.08 -6.66
CA THR A 44 -6.60 5.11 -5.56
C THR A 44 -7.51 5.48 -4.40
N LYS A 45 -7.64 6.78 -4.07
CA LYS A 45 -8.61 7.27 -3.09
C LYS A 45 -10.06 6.95 -3.50
N ALA A 46 -10.40 7.19 -4.77
CA ALA A 46 -11.75 6.93 -5.29
C ALA A 46 -12.10 5.44 -5.22
N GLU A 47 -11.18 4.56 -5.65
CA GLU A 47 -11.35 3.12 -5.56
C GLU A 47 -11.43 2.63 -4.11
N ALA A 48 -10.58 3.17 -3.22
CA ALA A 48 -10.60 2.83 -1.80
C ALA A 48 -11.93 3.22 -1.15
N LYS A 49 -12.46 4.40 -1.46
CA LYS A 49 -13.78 4.85 -0.99
C LYS A 49 -14.89 3.93 -1.47
N ALA A 50 -14.88 3.54 -2.75
CA ALA A 50 -15.90 2.68 -3.32
C ALA A 50 -15.85 1.25 -2.78
N ALA A 51 -14.65 0.69 -2.57
CA ALA A 51 -14.48 -0.71 -2.16
C ALA A 51 -14.52 -0.93 -0.64
N PHE A 52 -14.02 0.04 0.14
CA PHE A 52 -13.76 -0.13 1.58
C PHE A 52 -14.43 0.95 2.44
N ASN A 53 -15.25 1.83 1.84
CA ASN A 53 -15.84 3.01 2.50
C ASN A 53 -14.81 3.92 3.20
N ASN A 54 -13.54 3.84 2.81
CA ASN A 54 -12.42 4.56 3.39
C ASN A 54 -11.51 5.05 2.27
N ASP A 55 -11.37 6.37 2.12
CA ASP A 55 -10.56 6.98 1.06
C ASP A 55 -9.09 7.19 1.45
N MET A 56 -8.67 6.77 2.65
CA MET A 56 -7.29 6.91 3.10
C MET A 56 -6.36 6.01 2.28
N VAL A 57 -5.26 6.62 1.82
CA VAL A 57 -4.19 5.95 1.09
C VAL A 57 -2.84 6.28 1.72
N TYR A 58 -1.89 5.38 1.57
CA TYR A 58 -0.50 5.56 1.96
C TYR A 58 0.43 5.22 0.79
N MET A 59 1.71 5.52 0.95
CA MET A 59 2.73 5.32 -0.08
C MET A 59 3.91 4.54 0.51
N GLU A 60 4.35 3.52 -0.22
CA GLU A 60 5.51 2.68 0.11
C GLU A 60 6.49 2.63 -1.06
N LYS A 61 7.71 2.18 -0.79
CA LYS A 61 8.65 1.82 -1.85
C LYS A 61 8.08 0.66 -2.64
N TYR A 62 8.06 0.77 -3.96
CA TYR A 62 7.74 -0.37 -4.81
C TYR A 62 9.00 -1.20 -5.04
N LEU A 63 8.92 -2.49 -4.70
CA LEU A 63 9.95 -3.47 -5.01
C LEU A 63 9.63 -4.09 -6.36
N GLU A 64 10.57 -4.07 -7.31
CA GLU A 64 10.30 -4.50 -8.69
C GLU A 64 10.32 -6.02 -8.87
N ASN A 65 11.23 -6.72 -8.17
CA ASN A 65 11.35 -8.18 -8.23
C ASN A 65 11.22 -8.84 -6.84
N PRO A 66 10.12 -8.63 -6.11
CA PRO A 66 9.95 -9.20 -4.79
C PRO A 66 9.49 -10.66 -4.88
N ARG A 67 9.79 -11.43 -3.83
CA ARG A 67 9.01 -12.63 -3.51
C ARG A 67 7.95 -12.23 -2.49
N HIS A 68 6.70 -12.61 -2.73
CA HIS A 68 5.66 -12.52 -1.73
C HIS A 68 5.78 -13.77 -0.84
N ILE A 69 6.03 -13.57 0.45
CA ILE A 69 6.12 -14.65 1.43
C ILE A 69 5.20 -14.26 2.58
N GLU A 70 4.29 -15.17 2.93
CA GLU A 70 3.39 -15.06 4.07
C GLU A 70 3.65 -16.21 5.03
N ILE A 71 3.48 -15.97 6.33
CA ILE A 71 3.73 -16.96 7.39
C ILE A 71 2.44 -17.12 8.18
N GLN A 72 1.96 -18.35 8.31
CA GLN A 72 0.78 -18.63 9.11
C GLN A 72 1.13 -18.57 10.60
N VAL A 73 0.28 -17.91 11.40
CA VAL A 73 0.42 -17.81 12.87
C VAL A 73 -0.85 -18.31 13.54
N LEU A 74 -0.70 -19.03 14.67
CA LEU A 74 -1.79 -19.46 15.55
C LEU A 74 -1.50 -18.98 16.98
N ALA A 75 -2.48 -18.38 17.65
CA ALA A 75 -2.35 -17.86 19.02
C ALA A 75 -3.53 -18.30 19.89
N ASP A 76 -3.27 -18.54 21.18
CA ASP A 76 -4.27 -19.09 22.12
C ASP A 76 -4.99 -18.02 22.97
N GLY A 77 -4.58 -16.75 22.88
CA GLY A 77 -5.13 -15.65 23.68
C GLY A 77 -4.66 -15.60 25.14
N GLN A 78 -3.79 -16.53 25.57
CA GLN A 78 -3.21 -16.61 26.92
C GLN A 78 -1.72 -16.22 26.93
N GLY A 79 -1.22 -15.70 25.81
CA GLY A 79 0.16 -15.26 25.64
C GLY A 79 1.03 -16.23 24.85
N ASN A 80 0.51 -17.38 24.41
CA ASN A 80 1.25 -18.32 23.55
C ASN A 80 0.87 -18.13 22.08
N ALA A 81 1.86 -18.25 21.20
CA ALA A 81 1.67 -18.29 19.76
C ALA A 81 2.74 -19.17 19.09
N ILE A 82 2.37 -19.79 17.97
CA ILE A 82 3.28 -20.53 17.09
C ILE A 82 3.15 -20.00 15.67
N TYR A 83 4.20 -20.19 14.87
CA TYR A 83 4.12 -20.03 13.41
C TYR A 83 4.14 -21.41 12.74
N LEU A 84 3.42 -21.55 11.64
CA LEU A 84 3.39 -22.73 10.79
C LEU A 84 4.01 -22.33 9.46
N GLY A 85 5.18 -22.87 9.17
CA GLY A 85 5.96 -22.57 7.97
C GLY A 85 5.13 -22.59 6.69
#